data_AF-A0A6H9L3D5-F1
#
_entry.id   AF-A0A6H9L3D5-F1
#
_cell.length_a   1.000
_cell.length_b   1.000
_cell.length_c   1.000
_cell.angle_alpha   90.00
_cell.angle_beta   90.00
_cell.angle_gamma   90.00
#
_symmetry.space_group_name_H-M   'P 1'
#
loop_
_entity.id
_entity.type
_entity.pdbx_description
1 polymer ?
#
loop_
_entity_poly.entity_id
_entity_poly.type
_entity_poly.pdbx_seq_one_letter_code
_entity_poly.pdbx_strand_id
1 'polypeptide(L)'
;MKKILYIFLSIFLVSCSSSKEVKIAKKKQGDSYPSWFLEPSQNSNFFVGYAENFWIESSSEEFAMRNALENYSRFKGVKISGERLTATSIFQKGSQAFYEETPLNNYRNLKVVPISSFEFGDNYLLLSGFSKVTNFGTTMQKLSKEIPSDFENLNDSDEMKFAVGTASLENYSREFSVWLEAERDARIRLAEKVDSKISNLTKTFNGISESFTSTKVENVTLKNVQVLKRWKDTESKLCYVLVGMKK
;
A
#
# COMPACT_ATOMS: atom_id res chain seq x y z
N MET A 1 -81.96 -6.89 -3.06
CA MET A 1 -81.41 -7.95 -3.92
C MET A 1 -79.89 -7.89 -3.85
N LYS A 2 -79.27 -8.96 -3.36
CA LYS A 2 -77.82 -9.16 -3.22
C LYS A 2 -77.19 -9.53 -4.57
N LYS A 3 -76.05 -8.94 -4.92
CA LYS A 3 -74.85 -9.50 -5.62
C LYS A 3 -73.72 -8.47 -5.40
N ILE A 4 -72.76 -8.59 -4.48
CA ILE A 4 -71.58 -9.48 -4.44
C ILE A 4 -71.05 -9.78 -5.85
N LEU A 5 -69.88 -9.24 -6.23
CA LEU A 5 -68.75 -10.06 -6.73
C LEU A 5 -67.47 -9.29 -7.12
N TYR A 6 -66.36 -9.85 -6.63
CA TYR A 6 -64.96 -9.87 -7.08
C TYR A 6 -64.10 -8.60 -7.13
N ILE A 7 -63.41 -8.42 -6.00
CA ILE A 7 -61.98 -8.11 -5.86
C ILE A 7 -61.16 -8.79 -6.97
N PHE A 8 -60.36 -8.02 -7.71
CA PHE A 8 -59.12 -8.51 -8.31
C PHE A 8 -57.95 -7.65 -7.82
N LEU A 9 -57.24 -8.25 -6.88
CA LEU A 9 -55.99 -7.79 -6.28
C LEU A 9 -54.87 -8.16 -7.26
N SER A 10 -54.37 -7.20 -8.04
CA SER A 10 -53.19 -7.41 -8.89
C SER A 10 -51.93 -7.34 -8.05
N ILE A 11 -51.58 -8.47 -7.43
CA ILE A 11 -50.27 -8.73 -6.84
C ILE A 11 -49.27 -8.77 -8.01
N PHE A 12 -48.48 -7.71 -8.20
CA PHE A 12 -47.29 -7.78 -9.04
C PHE A 12 -46.24 -8.60 -8.29
N LEU A 13 -46.17 -9.88 -8.66
CA LEU A 13 -45.17 -10.82 -8.18
C LEU A 13 -43.78 -10.39 -8.62
N VAL A 14 -42.94 -10.25 -7.61
CA VAL A 14 -41.49 -10.17 -7.62
C VAL A 14 -40.89 -11.48 -8.18
N SER A 15 -39.95 -11.32 -9.11
CA SER A 15 -38.79 -12.18 -9.39
C SER A 15 -38.95 -13.66 -9.77
N CYS A 16 -38.52 -13.95 -11.00
CA CYS A 16 -37.51 -14.99 -11.24
C CYS A 16 -36.73 -14.64 -12.53
N SER A 17 -35.88 -13.61 -12.46
CA SER A 17 -34.77 -13.52 -13.40
C SER A 17 -33.76 -14.58 -13.00
N SER A 18 -33.59 -15.54 -13.90
CA SER A 18 -32.50 -16.51 -13.92
C SER A 18 -31.19 -15.85 -13.47
N SER A 19 -30.77 -16.13 -12.24
CA SER A 19 -29.42 -15.85 -11.79
C SER A 19 -28.52 -16.80 -12.57
N LYS A 20 -28.00 -16.34 -13.71
CA LYS A 20 -26.78 -16.91 -14.24
C LYS A 20 -25.76 -16.78 -13.12
N GLU A 21 -25.37 -17.90 -12.52
CA GLU A 21 -24.15 -17.98 -11.74
C GLU A 21 -23.03 -17.48 -12.65
N VAL A 22 -22.66 -16.22 -12.49
CA VAL A 22 -21.40 -15.71 -13.00
C VAL A 22 -20.35 -16.43 -12.17
N LYS A 23 -19.88 -17.57 -12.67
CA LYS A 23 -18.61 -18.14 -12.23
C LYS A 23 -17.56 -17.10 -12.57
N ILE A 24 -17.30 -16.20 -11.63
CA ILE A 24 -16.11 -15.36 -11.62
C ILE A 24 -14.97 -16.35 -11.50
N ALA A 25 -14.38 -16.71 -12.64
CA ALA A 25 -13.07 -17.29 -12.65
C ALA A 25 -12.17 -16.25 -11.96
N LYS A 26 -11.84 -16.49 -10.68
CA LYS A 26 -10.78 -15.75 -10.01
C LYS A 26 -9.56 -15.85 -10.91
N LYS A 27 -9.24 -14.77 -11.61
CA LYS A 27 -8.02 -14.66 -12.41
C LYS A 27 -6.89 -15.02 -11.46
N LYS A 28 -6.12 -16.08 -11.79
CA LYS A 28 -4.98 -16.54 -10.98
C LYS A 28 -4.18 -15.32 -10.52
N GLN A 29 -3.74 -15.35 -9.26
CA GLN A 29 -2.86 -14.36 -8.66
C GLN A 29 -1.82 -13.94 -9.69
N GLY A 30 -1.82 -12.65 -10.06
CA GLY A 30 -1.04 -12.17 -11.18
C GLY A 30 0.44 -12.16 -10.80
N ASP A 31 1.25 -13.02 -11.42
CA ASP A 31 2.72 -12.89 -11.43
C ASP A 31 3.16 -11.68 -12.28
N SER A 32 2.24 -10.78 -12.62
CA SER A 32 2.47 -9.67 -13.53
C SER A 32 1.64 -8.47 -13.10
N TYR A 33 2.29 -7.33 -13.13
CA TYR A 33 1.76 -6.05 -12.72
C TYR A 33 1.96 -5.03 -13.83
N PRO A 34 1.15 -3.97 -13.89
CA PRO A 34 1.49 -2.85 -14.74
C PRO A 34 2.86 -2.29 -14.35
N SER A 35 3.69 -1.99 -15.34
CA SER A 35 5.02 -1.39 -15.14
C SER A 35 4.94 -0.13 -14.28
N TRP A 36 3.91 0.70 -14.46
CA TRP A 36 3.68 1.90 -13.66
C TRP A 36 3.37 1.65 -12.17
N PHE A 37 2.99 0.42 -11.82
CA PHE A 37 2.85 0.00 -10.44
C PHE A 37 4.18 -0.52 -9.89
N LEU A 38 4.94 -1.32 -10.65
CA LEU A 38 6.22 -1.84 -10.18
C LEU A 38 7.30 -0.75 -10.14
N GLU A 39 7.36 0.10 -11.14
CA GLU A 39 8.35 1.16 -11.34
C GLU A 39 7.59 2.46 -11.66
N PRO A 40 6.98 3.10 -10.66
CA PRO A 40 6.18 4.30 -10.88
C PRO A 40 7.03 5.46 -11.40
N SER A 41 6.38 6.36 -12.14
CA SER A 41 7.02 7.57 -12.61
C SER A 41 7.49 8.43 -11.43
N GLN A 42 8.72 8.93 -11.52
CA GLN A 42 9.28 9.88 -10.53
C GLN A 42 8.78 11.32 -10.74
N ASN A 43 7.89 11.53 -11.71
CA ASN A 43 7.21 12.81 -11.90
C ASN A 43 6.19 13.01 -10.77
N SER A 44 6.33 14.11 -10.04
CA SER A 44 5.47 14.49 -8.92
C SER A 44 4.02 14.83 -9.30
N ASN A 45 3.61 14.63 -10.55
CA ASN A 45 2.23 14.79 -11.02
C ASN A 45 1.47 13.47 -11.11
N PHE A 46 2.15 12.33 -10.92
CA PHE A 46 1.54 11.01 -10.99
C PHE A 46 1.62 10.31 -9.64
N PHE A 47 0.52 9.67 -9.26
CA PHE A 47 0.42 8.95 -8.00
C PHE A 47 -0.27 7.62 -8.24
N VAL A 48 0.24 6.61 -7.57
CA VAL A 48 -0.34 5.29 -7.56
C VAL A 48 -1.16 5.15 -6.29
N GLY A 49 -2.43 4.80 -6.45
CA GLY A 49 -3.31 4.40 -5.38
C GLY A 49 -3.78 2.97 -5.58
N TYR A 50 -4.10 2.27 -4.50
CA TYR A 50 -4.61 0.92 -4.59
C TYR A 50 -5.53 0.60 -3.42
N ALA A 51 -6.49 -0.28 -3.69
CA ALA A 51 -7.58 -0.63 -2.79
C ALA A 51 -8.07 -2.05 -3.05
N GLU A 52 -9.10 -2.44 -2.30
CA GLU A 52 -9.87 -3.64 -2.57
C GLU A 52 -10.57 -3.56 -3.94
N ASN A 53 -10.61 -4.69 -4.64
CA ASN A 53 -11.52 -4.88 -5.76
C ASN A 53 -12.91 -5.28 -5.25
N PHE A 54 -13.81 -4.30 -5.15
CA PHE A 54 -15.19 -4.47 -4.73
C PHE A 54 -16.04 -4.95 -5.89
N TRP A 55 -17.24 -5.45 -5.57
CA TRP A 55 -18.23 -5.77 -6.59
C TRP A 55 -18.67 -4.55 -7.43
N ILE A 56 -18.62 -3.36 -6.83
CA ILE A 56 -18.96 -2.10 -7.49
C ILE A 56 -17.64 -1.41 -7.84
N GLU A 57 -17.30 -1.37 -9.14
CA GLU A 57 -16.05 -0.81 -9.65
C GLU A 57 -15.83 0.65 -9.20
N SER A 58 -16.88 1.48 -9.21
CA SER A 58 -16.78 2.87 -8.76
C SER A 58 -16.34 3.00 -7.29
N SER A 59 -16.70 2.02 -6.45
CA SER A 59 -16.23 1.99 -5.06
C SER A 59 -14.74 1.67 -5.00
N SER A 60 -14.24 0.77 -5.83
CA SER A 60 -12.81 0.47 -5.92
C SER A 60 -12.00 1.66 -6.41
N GLU A 61 -12.48 2.31 -7.47
CA GLU A 61 -11.86 3.53 -7.99
C GLU A 61 -11.84 4.62 -6.92
N GLU A 62 -12.95 4.85 -6.20
CA GLU A 62 -13.04 5.86 -5.15
C GLU A 62 -12.02 5.61 -4.02
N PHE A 63 -11.93 4.37 -3.53
CA PHE A 63 -10.98 4.03 -2.47
C PHE A 63 -9.53 4.10 -2.95
N ALA A 64 -9.25 3.65 -4.18
CA ALA A 64 -7.92 3.75 -4.76
C ALA A 64 -7.54 5.23 -5.01
N MET A 65 -8.48 6.08 -5.41
CA MET A 65 -8.27 7.52 -5.57
C MET A 65 -7.97 8.20 -4.23
N ARG A 66 -8.71 7.85 -3.17
CA ARG A 66 -8.40 8.33 -1.81
C ARG A 66 -6.99 7.94 -1.41
N ASN A 67 -6.59 6.69 -1.64
CA ASN A 67 -5.22 6.24 -1.36
C ASN A 67 -4.18 6.99 -2.21
N ALA A 68 -4.44 7.25 -3.49
CA ALA A 68 -3.55 8.05 -4.35
C ALA A 68 -3.36 9.47 -3.82
N LEU A 69 -4.43 10.12 -3.34
CA LEU A 69 -4.37 11.44 -2.71
C LEU A 69 -3.60 11.42 -1.38
N GLU A 70 -3.75 10.37 -0.57
CA GLU A 70 -2.92 10.19 0.63
C GLU A 70 -1.45 10.03 0.26
N ASN A 71 -1.13 9.25 -0.78
CA ASN A 71 0.24 9.08 -1.27
C ASN A 71 0.83 10.40 -1.77
N TYR A 72 0.03 11.25 -2.43
CA TYR A 72 0.45 12.61 -2.76
C TYR A 72 0.70 13.46 -1.52
N SER A 73 -0.17 13.37 -0.51
CA SER A 73 0.02 14.07 0.77
C SER A 73 1.33 13.67 1.44
N ARG A 74 1.62 12.36 1.51
CA ARG A 74 2.89 11.79 2.01
C ARG A 74 4.09 12.28 1.21
N PHE A 75 3.98 12.35 -0.11
CA PHE A 75 5.02 12.93 -0.97
C PHE A 75 5.32 14.38 -0.61
N LYS A 76 4.30 15.20 -0.32
CA LYS A 76 4.51 16.60 0.11
C LYS A 76 5.09 16.73 1.50
N GLY A 77 4.72 15.83 2.40
CA GLY A 77 5.26 15.79 3.74
C GLY A 77 4.54 14.77 4.61
N VAL A 78 5.29 13.92 5.28
CA VAL A 78 4.80 13.03 6.34
C VAL A 78 5.68 13.17 7.56
N LYS A 79 5.05 13.31 8.72
CA LYS A 79 5.74 13.33 10.01
C LYS A 79 5.64 11.95 10.64
N ILE A 80 6.77 11.42 11.06
CA ILE A 80 6.91 10.08 11.61
C ILE A 80 7.42 10.20 13.04
N SER A 81 6.80 9.44 13.94
CA SER A 81 7.24 9.35 15.34
C SER A 81 6.92 7.96 15.86
N GLY A 82 7.82 7.41 16.66
CA GLY A 82 7.64 6.07 17.19
C GLY A 82 8.93 5.42 17.63
N GLU A 83 8.81 4.14 17.94
CA GLU A 83 9.91 3.33 18.44
C GLU A 83 9.81 1.90 17.92
N ARG A 84 10.97 1.33 17.59
CA ARG A 84 11.16 -0.08 17.28
C ARG A 84 12.08 -0.71 18.31
N LEU A 85 11.64 -1.83 18.86
CA LEU A 85 12.45 -2.72 19.69
C LEU A 85 12.84 -3.94 18.86
N THR A 86 14.14 -4.12 18.64
CA THR A 86 14.69 -5.31 18.02
C THR A 86 15.36 -6.16 19.08
N ALA A 87 14.90 -7.40 19.26
CA ALA A 87 15.54 -8.33 20.16
C ALA A 87 16.89 -8.79 19.57
N THR A 88 17.92 -8.89 20.41
CA THR A 88 19.22 -9.44 20.01
C THR A 88 19.18 -10.98 19.86
N SER A 89 18.17 -11.63 20.43
CA SER A 89 17.98 -13.10 20.38
C SER A 89 16.97 -13.51 19.29
N ILE A 90 17.33 -14.53 18.52
CA ILE A 90 16.51 -15.12 17.44
C ILE A 90 15.17 -15.72 17.91
N PHE A 91 15.02 -15.98 19.20
CA PHE A 91 13.82 -16.59 19.76
C PHE A 91 12.74 -15.58 20.16
N GLN A 92 13.02 -14.27 20.02
CA GLN A 92 12.14 -13.21 20.50
C GLN A 92 11.70 -12.30 19.36
N LYS A 93 10.41 -11.99 19.35
CA LYS A 93 9.84 -11.06 18.38
C LYS A 93 10.12 -9.63 18.81
N GLY A 94 10.62 -8.84 17.87
CA GLY A 94 10.64 -7.39 18.03
C GLY A 94 9.22 -6.82 18.13
N SER A 95 9.15 -5.56 18.54
CA SER A 95 7.91 -4.78 18.63
C SER A 95 8.13 -3.44 17.95
N GLN A 96 7.07 -2.86 17.38
CA GLN A 96 7.13 -1.50 16.86
C GLN A 96 5.82 -0.76 17.09
N ALA A 97 5.92 0.52 17.39
CA ALA A 97 4.79 1.43 17.48
C ALA A 97 5.19 2.75 16.81
N PHE A 98 4.68 2.98 15.59
CA PHE A 98 4.91 4.19 14.82
C PHE A 98 3.59 4.83 14.40
N TYR A 99 3.59 6.16 14.42
CA TYR A 99 2.52 7.01 13.96
C TYR A 99 2.99 7.82 12.75
N GLU A 100 2.15 7.90 11.72
CA GLU A 100 2.32 8.79 10.57
C GLU A 100 1.26 9.89 10.61
N GLU A 101 1.70 11.13 10.69
CA GLU A 101 0.86 12.30 10.53
C GLU A 101 1.05 12.87 9.13
N THR A 102 -0.04 12.99 8.40
CA THR A 102 -0.07 13.68 7.11
C THR A 102 -0.99 14.89 7.21
N PRO A 103 -0.61 16.05 6.65
CA PRO A 103 -1.47 17.23 6.63
C PRO A 103 -2.59 17.05 5.59
N LEU A 104 -3.54 16.15 5.88
CA LEU A 104 -4.62 15.72 4.98
C LEU A 104 -5.58 16.85 4.57
N ASN A 105 -5.68 17.91 5.38
CA ASN A 105 -6.67 18.97 5.18
C ASN A 105 -6.48 19.76 3.88
N ASN A 106 -5.29 19.73 3.27
CA ASN A 106 -5.01 20.54 2.09
C ASN A 106 -5.31 19.86 0.75
N TYR A 107 -5.58 18.54 0.74
CA TYR A 107 -5.54 17.76 -0.51
C TYR A 107 -6.88 17.18 -0.95
N ARG A 108 -7.93 17.27 -0.12
CA ARG A 108 -9.29 16.78 -0.45
C ARG A 108 -9.96 17.53 -1.61
N ASN A 109 -9.56 18.77 -1.87
CA ASN A 109 -10.13 19.61 -2.92
C ASN A 109 -9.31 19.59 -4.22
N LEU A 110 -8.25 18.77 -4.29
CA LEU A 110 -7.45 18.68 -5.50
C LEU A 110 -8.23 17.96 -6.60
N LYS A 111 -8.25 18.58 -7.78
CA LYS A 111 -8.76 17.95 -8.99
C LYS A 111 -7.71 16.97 -9.51
N VAL A 112 -7.90 15.70 -9.18
CA VAL A 112 -7.10 14.59 -9.68
C VAL A 112 -7.98 13.77 -10.62
N VAL A 113 -7.39 13.26 -11.70
CA VAL A 113 -8.07 12.43 -12.70
C VAL A 113 -7.45 11.03 -12.73
N PRO A 114 -8.27 9.97 -12.88
CA PRO A 114 -7.76 8.65 -13.17
C PRO A 114 -7.11 8.63 -14.57
N ILE A 115 -5.96 7.98 -14.68
CA ILE A 115 -5.19 7.83 -15.92
C ILE A 115 -5.26 6.39 -16.43
N SER A 116 -5.07 5.41 -15.54
CA SER A 116 -5.14 3.98 -15.86
C SER A 116 -5.55 3.21 -14.61
N SER A 117 -6.30 2.14 -14.77
CA SER A 117 -6.60 1.18 -13.71
C SER A 117 -6.12 -0.22 -14.08
N PHE A 118 -5.96 -1.08 -13.08
CA PHE A 118 -5.69 -2.51 -13.27
C PHE A 118 -6.27 -3.32 -12.13
N GLU A 119 -6.98 -4.39 -12.48
CA GLU A 119 -7.65 -5.27 -11.52
C GLU A 119 -7.09 -6.68 -11.58
N PHE A 120 -6.83 -7.26 -10.41
CA PHE A 120 -6.48 -8.67 -10.29
C PHE A 120 -6.86 -9.23 -8.91
N GLY A 121 -7.63 -10.32 -8.91
CA GLY A 121 -8.18 -10.88 -7.68
C GLY A 121 -8.93 -9.81 -6.88
N ASP A 122 -8.56 -9.66 -5.61
CA ASP A 122 -9.17 -8.73 -4.67
C ASP A 122 -8.46 -7.36 -4.63
N ASN A 123 -7.65 -7.03 -5.65
CA ASN A 123 -6.87 -5.80 -5.73
C ASN A 123 -7.30 -4.94 -6.92
N TYR A 124 -7.47 -3.64 -6.65
CA TYR A 124 -7.68 -2.60 -7.64
C TYR A 124 -6.52 -1.61 -7.56
N LEU A 125 -5.79 -1.43 -8.66
CA LEU A 125 -4.70 -0.48 -8.78
C LEU A 125 -5.15 0.69 -9.64
N LEU A 126 -4.75 1.89 -9.27
CA LEU A 126 -5.09 3.12 -9.96
C LEU A 126 -3.87 4.02 -10.11
N LEU A 127 -3.54 4.36 -11.35
CA LEU A 127 -2.67 5.48 -11.68
C LEU A 127 -3.51 6.74 -11.84
N SER A 128 -3.15 7.79 -11.12
CA SER A 128 -3.85 9.07 -11.12
C SER A 128 -2.88 10.23 -11.32
N GLY A 129 -3.39 11.38 -11.76
CA GLY A 129 -2.59 12.61 -11.85
C GLY A 129 -3.41 13.88 -12.01
N PHE A 130 -2.75 15.03 -12.11
CA PHE A 130 -3.43 16.34 -12.22
C PHE A 130 -3.96 16.68 -13.62
N SER A 131 -3.59 15.88 -14.62
CA SER A 131 -4.01 16.08 -16.01
C SER A 131 -4.21 14.73 -16.68
N LYS A 132 -5.13 14.69 -17.66
CA LYS A 132 -5.32 13.50 -18.48
C LYS A 132 -4.10 13.31 -19.37
N VAL A 133 -3.65 12.07 -19.49
CA VAL A 133 -2.57 11.66 -20.39
C VAL A 133 -3.12 10.56 -21.28
N THR A 134 -3.05 10.75 -22.60
CA THR A 134 -3.65 9.83 -23.58
C THR A 134 -2.74 8.66 -23.96
N ASN A 135 -1.44 8.72 -23.65
CA ASN A 135 -0.44 7.73 -24.06
C ASN A 135 0.40 7.25 -22.86
N PHE A 136 -0.23 6.86 -21.76
CA PHE A 136 0.50 6.25 -20.65
C PHE A 136 0.72 4.77 -20.93
N GLY A 137 1.99 4.31 -20.90
CA GLY A 137 2.33 2.92 -21.18
C GLY A 137 1.66 1.95 -20.21
N THR A 138 0.89 0.99 -20.73
CA THR A 138 0.19 -0.05 -19.96
C THR A 138 0.91 -1.39 -19.98
N THR A 139 2.22 -1.39 -20.28
CA THR A 139 3.03 -2.60 -20.39
C THR A 139 2.96 -3.39 -19.09
N MET A 140 2.56 -4.65 -19.20
CA MET A 140 2.59 -5.61 -18.09
C MET A 140 4.01 -6.14 -17.93
N GLN A 141 4.52 -6.10 -16.71
CA GLN A 141 5.83 -6.61 -16.35
C GLN A 141 5.65 -7.81 -15.43
N LYS A 142 6.33 -8.91 -15.77
CA LYS A 142 6.37 -10.11 -14.94
C LYS A 142 7.29 -9.87 -13.76
N LEU A 143 6.92 -10.38 -12.58
CA LEU A 143 7.78 -10.37 -11.42
C LEU A 143 9.04 -11.20 -11.69
N SER A 144 10.21 -10.63 -11.37
CA SER A 144 11.46 -11.37 -11.33
C SER A 144 11.43 -12.37 -10.18
N LYS A 145 11.96 -13.57 -10.41
CA LYS A 145 12.20 -14.55 -9.34
C LYS A 145 13.41 -14.17 -8.48
N GLU A 146 14.37 -13.48 -9.06
CA GLU A 146 15.58 -13.03 -8.38
C GLU A 146 15.33 -11.66 -7.75
N ILE A 147 15.92 -11.46 -6.56
CA ILE A 147 15.93 -10.16 -5.87
C ILE A 147 16.61 -9.15 -6.82
N PRO A 148 15.94 -8.04 -7.19
CA PRO A 148 16.59 -7.03 -8.01
C PRO A 148 17.77 -6.40 -7.26
N SER A 149 18.86 -6.11 -7.95
CA SER A 149 20.09 -5.53 -7.37
C SER A 149 19.84 -4.26 -6.56
N ASP A 150 18.82 -3.49 -6.94
CA ASP A 150 18.39 -2.27 -6.24
C ASP A 150 17.94 -2.54 -4.78
N PHE A 151 17.57 -3.77 -4.45
CA PHE A 151 17.18 -4.19 -3.09
C PHE A 151 18.34 -4.80 -2.30
N GLU A 152 19.38 -5.31 -2.96
CA GLU A 152 20.53 -5.95 -2.31
C GLU A 152 21.58 -4.94 -1.85
N ASN A 153 21.91 -3.97 -2.71
CA ASN A 153 23.03 -3.04 -2.51
C ASN A 153 22.53 -1.61 -2.40
N LEU A 154 21.75 -1.34 -1.35
CA LEU A 154 21.12 -0.04 -1.15
C LEU A 154 22.08 0.97 -0.50
N ASN A 155 22.83 1.69 -1.34
CA ASN A 155 23.68 2.79 -0.89
C ASN A 155 23.01 4.14 -1.12
N ASP A 156 22.99 4.99 -0.08
CA ASP A 156 22.58 6.39 -0.22
C ASP A 156 23.54 7.08 -1.21
N SER A 157 23.02 7.92 -2.11
CA SER A 157 23.84 8.78 -2.97
C SER A 157 24.05 10.13 -2.30
N ASP A 158 24.87 11.02 -2.87
CA ASP A 158 25.01 12.38 -2.37
C ASP A 158 23.69 13.16 -2.42
N GLU A 159 22.81 12.84 -3.38
CA GLU A 159 21.56 13.55 -3.64
C GLU A 159 20.32 12.89 -3.01
N MET A 160 20.37 11.59 -2.71
CA MET A 160 19.20 10.83 -2.26
C MET A 160 19.51 9.88 -1.12
N LYS A 161 18.56 9.78 -0.19
CA LYS A 161 18.47 8.70 0.82
C LYS A 161 17.48 7.66 0.35
N PHE A 162 17.81 6.39 0.53
CA PHE A 162 16.95 5.28 0.13
C PHE A 162 16.58 4.41 1.34
N ALA A 163 15.41 3.77 1.27
CA ALA A 163 15.04 2.74 2.23
C ALA A 163 14.16 1.68 1.58
N VAL A 164 14.30 0.44 2.02
CA VAL A 164 13.44 -0.67 1.61
C VAL A 164 12.58 -1.06 2.78
N GLY A 165 11.27 -1.03 2.59
CA GLY A 165 10.31 -1.58 3.54
C GLY A 165 9.81 -2.94 3.09
N THR A 166 9.39 -3.75 4.05
CA THR A 166 8.93 -5.11 3.81
C THR A 166 7.64 -5.42 4.56
N ALA A 167 6.80 -6.26 3.95
CA ALA A 167 5.62 -6.83 4.61
C ALA A 167 5.31 -8.23 4.07
N SER A 168 4.77 -9.09 4.93
CA SER A 168 4.42 -10.48 4.59
C SER A 168 2.93 -10.62 4.31
N LEU A 169 2.59 -11.32 3.22
CA LEU A 169 1.21 -11.74 2.94
C LEU A 169 0.63 -12.65 4.03
N GLU A 170 1.44 -13.29 4.86
CA GLU A 170 0.94 -14.13 5.96
C GLU A 170 0.25 -13.31 7.06
N ASN A 171 0.59 -12.04 7.18
CA ASN A 171 0.04 -11.15 8.21
C ASN A 171 -1.22 -10.40 7.76
N TYR A 172 -1.62 -10.53 6.48
CA TYR A 172 -2.71 -9.76 5.89
C TYR A 172 -3.62 -10.65 5.06
N SER A 173 -4.93 -10.41 5.16
CA SER A 173 -5.92 -11.12 4.34
C SER A 173 -5.89 -10.71 2.87
N ARG A 174 -5.28 -9.57 2.53
CA ARG A 174 -5.35 -8.95 1.20
C ARG A 174 -4.02 -8.34 0.79
N GLU A 175 -3.66 -8.53 -0.47
CA GLU A 175 -2.36 -8.15 -1.03
C GLU A 175 -2.16 -6.62 -1.09
N PHE A 176 -3.20 -5.84 -1.38
CA PHE A 176 -3.13 -4.38 -1.35
C PHE A 176 -2.70 -3.87 0.04
N SER A 177 -3.15 -4.50 1.14
CA SER A 177 -2.76 -4.10 2.49
C SER A 177 -1.27 -4.37 2.77
N VAL A 178 -0.69 -5.40 2.15
CA VAL A 178 0.74 -5.72 2.26
C VAL A 178 1.57 -4.66 1.56
N TRP A 179 1.16 -4.21 0.37
CA TRP A 179 1.83 -3.11 -0.31
C TRP A 179 1.78 -1.82 0.51
N LEU A 180 0.64 -1.51 1.13
CA LEU A 180 0.50 -0.33 2.00
C LEU A 180 1.46 -0.41 3.20
N GLU A 181 1.55 -1.58 3.84
CA GLU A 181 2.46 -1.74 4.97
C GLU A 181 3.93 -1.73 4.55
N ALA A 182 4.29 -2.37 3.44
CA ALA A 182 5.66 -2.32 2.94
C ALA A 182 6.08 -0.87 2.60
N GLU A 183 5.18 -0.07 2.02
CA GLU A 183 5.43 1.37 1.82
C GLU A 183 5.57 2.13 3.13
N ARG A 184 4.75 1.83 4.14
CA ARG A 184 4.83 2.44 5.47
C ARG A 184 6.13 2.08 6.18
N ASP A 185 6.51 0.80 6.18
CA ASP A 185 7.78 0.34 6.74
C ASP A 185 8.98 1.00 6.04
N ALA A 186 8.91 1.19 4.73
CA ALA A 186 9.95 1.87 3.95
C ALA A 186 10.14 3.32 4.43
N ARG A 187 9.03 4.04 4.65
CA ARG A 187 9.06 5.40 5.19
C ARG A 187 9.56 5.45 6.63
N ILE A 188 9.17 4.51 7.48
CA ILE A 188 9.68 4.41 8.86
C ILE A 188 11.19 4.22 8.86
N ARG A 189 11.71 3.27 8.07
CA ARG A 189 13.16 3.03 7.92
C ARG A 189 13.90 4.23 7.37
N LEU A 190 13.28 4.96 6.45
CA LEU A 190 13.82 6.22 5.95
C LEU A 190 13.89 7.28 7.06
N ALA A 191 12.88 7.37 7.94
CA ALA A 191 12.92 8.26 9.09
C ALA A 191 14.00 7.85 10.11
N GLU A 192 14.14 6.56 10.39
CA GLU A 192 15.22 6.03 11.25
C GLU A 192 16.62 6.41 10.70
N LYS A 193 16.79 6.38 9.38
CA LYS A 193 18.01 6.82 8.67
C LYS A 193 18.23 8.33 8.65
N VAL A 194 17.18 9.13 8.83
CA VAL A 194 17.26 10.59 8.85
C VAL A 194 17.66 11.06 10.24
N ASP A 195 16.93 10.61 11.26
CA ASP A 195 17.22 10.92 12.65
C ASP A 195 16.59 9.84 13.55
N SER A 196 17.45 9.14 14.29
CA SER A 196 17.02 8.20 15.31
C SER A 196 17.95 8.21 16.51
N LYS A 197 17.37 7.99 17.68
CA LYS A 197 18.08 7.73 18.93
C LYS A 197 18.13 6.23 19.13
N ILE A 198 19.34 5.67 19.12
CA ILE A 198 19.56 4.26 19.36
C ILE A 198 19.95 4.07 20.83
N SER A 199 19.30 3.15 21.52
CA SER A 199 19.64 2.77 22.89
C SER A 199 19.58 1.26 23.07
N ASN A 200 20.42 0.73 23.96
CA ASN A 200 20.40 -0.67 24.33
C ASN A 200 19.65 -0.82 25.66
N LEU A 201 18.62 -1.66 25.66
CA LEU A 201 17.81 -1.97 26.83
C LEU A 201 18.14 -3.39 27.27
N THR A 202 18.56 -3.55 28.52
CA THR A 202 18.81 -4.87 29.11
C THR A 202 17.77 -5.13 30.18
N LYS A 203 17.10 -6.28 30.09
CA LYS A 203 16.16 -6.77 31.10
C LYS A 203 16.73 -8.04 31.73
N THR A 204 16.90 -8.03 33.05
CA THR A 204 17.36 -9.22 33.79
C THR A 204 16.22 -9.75 34.65
N PHE A 205 15.89 -11.03 34.50
CA PHE A 205 14.88 -11.72 35.31
C PHE A 205 15.31 -13.16 35.59
N ASN A 206 15.26 -13.60 36.85
CA ASN A 206 15.69 -14.94 37.28
C ASN A 206 17.08 -15.37 36.76
N GLY A 207 18.05 -14.44 36.69
CA GLY A 207 19.41 -14.71 36.20
C GLY A 207 19.55 -14.77 34.67
N ILE A 208 18.46 -14.65 33.92
CA ILE A 208 18.47 -14.55 32.46
C ILE A 208 18.50 -13.05 32.10
N SER A 209 19.48 -12.65 31.29
CA SER A 209 19.57 -11.28 30.76
C SER A 209 19.20 -11.26 29.28
N GLU A 210 18.25 -10.40 28.94
CA GLU A 210 17.77 -10.16 27.60
C GLU A 210 18.20 -8.76 27.16
N SER A 211 18.62 -8.63 25.91
CA SER A 211 19.01 -7.34 25.33
C SER A 211 18.16 -7.01 24.13
N PHE A 212 17.72 -5.76 24.07
CA PHE A 212 16.95 -5.18 22.99
C PHE A 212 17.65 -3.91 22.53
N THR A 213 17.64 -3.69 21.22
CA THR A 213 18.00 -2.41 20.64
C THR A 213 16.72 -1.62 20.40
N SER A 214 16.60 -0.48 21.06
CA SER A 214 15.55 0.50 20.83
C SER A 214 16.04 1.52 19.79
N THR A 215 15.25 1.71 18.74
CA THR A 215 15.44 2.78 17.75
C THR A 215 14.23 3.69 17.82
N LYS A 216 14.44 4.91 18.30
CA LYS A 216 13.38 5.91 18.51
C LYS A 216 13.50 7.05 17.52
N VAL A 217 12.36 7.42 16.92
CA VAL A 217 12.22 8.55 15.99
C VAL A 217 11.28 9.58 16.64
N GLU A 218 11.74 10.82 16.77
CA GLU A 218 10.97 11.92 17.39
C GLU A 218 10.69 13.02 16.37
N ASN A 219 9.43 13.12 15.92
CA ASN A 219 8.94 14.20 15.05
C ASN A 219 9.70 14.40 13.72
N VAL A 220 10.25 13.34 13.12
CA VAL A 220 10.96 13.43 11.84
C VAL A 220 9.97 13.71 10.71
N THR A 221 10.24 14.76 9.94
CA THR A 221 9.43 15.11 8.75
C THR A 221 10.17 14.70 7.50
N LEU A 222 9.59 13.78 6.74
CA LEU A 222 10.07 13.38 5.43
C LEU A 222 9.31 14.17 4.35
N LYS A 223 10.02 14.67 3.34
CA LYS A 223 9.44 15.42 2.21
C LYS A 223 9.99 14.90 0.90
N ASN A 224 9.19 14.94 -0.16
CA ASN A 224 9.53 14.44 -1.48
C ASN A 224 9.90 12.94 -1.46
N VAL A 225 9.24 12.16 -0.60
CA VAL A 225 9.41 10.70 -0.58
C VAL A 225 8.64 10.09 -1.73
N GLN A 226 9.32 9.32 -2.57
CA GLN A 226 8.75 8.65 -3.73
C GLN A 226 8.97 7.14 -3.62
N VAL A 227 7.95 6.37 -4.03
CA VAL A 227 8.17 4.95 -4.31
C VAL A 227 8.96 4.88 -5.62
N LEU A 228 10.08 4.17 -5.60
CA LEU A 228 10.94 3.98 -6.77
C LEU A 228 10.66 2.63 -7.42
N LYS A 229 10.48 1.60 -6.59
CA LYS A 229 10.31 0.23 -7.07
C LYS A 229 9.51 -0.61 -6.09
N ARG A 230 8.70 -1.52 -6.63
CA ARG A 230 7.99 -2.57 -5.90
C ARG A 230 8.46 -3.92 -6.42
N TRP A 231 8.72 -4.85 -5.52
CA TRP A 231 9.06 -6.21 -5.86
C TRP A 231 8.36 -7.16 -4.90
N LYS A 232 7.96 -8.32 -5.41
CA LYS A 232 7.31 -9.36 -4.62
C LYS A 232 8.06 -10.65 -4.82
N ASP A 233 8.53 -11.20 -3.71
CA ASP A 233 8.99 -12.57 -3.65
C ASP A 233 7.77 -13.48 -3.57
N THR A 234 7.50 -14.22 -4.65
CA THR A 234 6.37 -15.14 -4.72
C THR A 234 6.55 -16.39 -3.87
N GLU A 235 7.79 -16.76 -3.54
CA GLU A 235 8.11 -17.96 -2.76
C GLU A 235 7.98 -17.69 -1.26
N SER A 236 8.64 -16.64 -0.77
CA SER A 236 8.53 -16.22 0.64
C SER A 236 7.26 -15.41 0.94
N LYS A 237 6.49 -15.05 -0.10
CA LYS A 237 5.27 -14.23 -0.02
C LYS A 237 5.51 -12.87 0.63
N LEU A 238 6.70 -12.32 0.46
CA LEU A 238 7.10 -11.00 0.94
C LEU A 238 6.96 -9.95 -0.16
N CYS A 239 6.43 -8.79 0.20
CA CYS A 239 6.43 -7.61 -0.64
C CYS A 239 7.51 -6.64 -0.14
N TYR A 240 8.26 -6.08 -1.08
CA TYR A 240 9.33 -5.14 -0.87
C TYR A 240 9.01 -3.85 -1.60
N VAL A 241 9.19 -2.72 -0.92
CA VAL A 241 9.00 -1.40 -1.50
C VAL A 241 10.23 -0.56 -1.24
N LEU A 242 10.88 -0.16 -2.33
CA LEU A 242 11.98 0.78 -2.32
C LEU A 242 11.42 2.20 -2.42
N VAL A 243 11.77 3.04 -1.45
CA VAL A 243 11.49 4.47 -1.46
C VAL A 243 12.79 5.28 -1.52
N GLY A 244 12.70 6.47 -2.09
CA GLY A 244 13.77 7.45 -2.15
C GLY A 244 13.31 8.83 -1.72
N MET A 245 14.22 9.60 -1.15
CA MET A 245 14.00 10.98 -0.74
C MET A 245 15.21 11.82 -1.12
N LYS A 246 14.98 12.95 -1.79
CA LYS A 246 16.04 13.92 -2.06
C LYS A 246 16.52 14.56 -0.75
N LYS A 247 17.83 14.68 -0.58
CA LYS A 247 18.44 15.33 0.58
C LYS A 247 18.20 16.84 0.60
#